data_AF-A0ABD1UHM1-F1
#
_entry.id   AF-A0ABD1UHM1-F1
#
_cell.length_a   1.000
_cell.length_b   1.000
_cell.length_c   1.000
_cell.angle_alpha   90.00
_cell.angle_beta   90.00
_cell.angle_gamma   90.00
#
_symmetry.space_group_name_H-M   'P 1'
#
loop_
_entity.id
_entity.type
_entity.pdbx_description
1 polymer ?
#
loop_
_entity_poly.entity_id
_entity_poly.type
_entity_poly.pdbx_seq_one_letter_code
_entity_poly.pdbx_strand_id
1 'polypeptide(L)'
;MVATKKRAQKPKQISEEFCGIVIGETATFVSPHGLTFLSNGEWIRYLLIARMLRLIRLLLHVQRYRAFVATFFTLIPSLMPYLGIIFCVMCIYCSLGVQIFGGIVNAGNPKLEGTDLNDNDYLLFNFNDYPNGMVTLFNLLVMGNWQVWMQSYKVLTGTAWSYAYFISFYLITIVLLLNLVVAFVLEAFFAEMDLETSEKCEDAVGKDESQKDRRRNVGTKTRSQRVDMLLHHMLSADLGKTECTSP
;
A
#
# COMPACT_ATOMS: atom_id res chain seq x y z
N MET A 1 33.70 32.90 -21.41
CA MET A 1 32.25 33.21 -21.42
C MET A 1 31.49 31.96 -21.88
N VAL A 2 31.05 31.18 -20.89
CA VAL A 2 29.65 30.73 -20.69
C VAL A 2 29.28 29.46 -21.45
N ALA A 3 29.14 28.40 -20.66
CA ALA A 3 28.49 27.15 -21.01
C ALA A 3 26.97 27.21 -20.74
N THR A 4 26.24 26.32 -21.43
CA THR A 4 24.90 25.77 -21.14
C THR A 4 23.66 26.64 -21.45
N LYS A 5 22.65 26.07 -22.14
CA LYS A 5 21.53 25.35 -21.47
C LYS A 5 20.42 24.85 -22.44
N LYS A 6 20.28 23.51 -22.44
CA LYS A 6 19.09 22.63 -22.49
C LYS A 6 17.94 22.85 -23.51
N ARG A 7 17.90 21.91 -24.48
CA ARG A 7 16.79 21.02 -24.88
C ARG A 7 15.38 21.41 -24.42
N ALA A 8 14.58 21.87 -25.38
CA ALA A 8 13.11 21.83 -25.34
C ALA A 8 12.62 20.77 -26.35
N GLN A 9 12.54 19.49 -25.95
CA GLN A 9 11.93 18.46 -26.81
C GLN A 9 11.46 17.26 -25.99
N LYS A 10 10.28 17.35 -25.38
CA LYS A 10 9.48 16.20 -24.92
C LYS A 10 8.07 16.64 -24.53
N PRO A 11 7.16 16.71 -25.51
CA PRO A 11 5.82 16.19 -25.21
C PRO A 11 5.18 15.30 -26.30
N LYS A 12 5.70 15.24 -27.54
CA LYS A 12 5.05 14.47 -28.62
C LYS A 12 5.29 12.95 -28.59
N GLN A 13 6.48 12.52 -28.17
CA GLN A 13 6.89 11.12 -28.28
C GLN A 13 6.18 10.17 -27.30
N ILE A 14 5.56 10.70 -26.24
CA ILE A 14 4.78 9.89 -25.28
C ILE A 14 3.40 9.55 -25.85
N SER A 15 2.82 10.41 -26.70
CA SER A 15 1.46 10.21 -27.25
C SER A 15 1.40 9.14 -28.35
N GLU A 16 2.46 8.97 -29.15
CA GLU A 16 2.50 7.99 -30.24
C GLU A 16 2.77 6.56 -29.74
N GLU A 17 3.62 6.40 -28.72
CA GLU A 17 3.79 5.11 -28.03
C GLU A 17 2.49 4.69 -27.31
N PHE A 18 1.73 5.67 -26.81
CA PHE A 18 0.42 5.46 -26.20
C PHE A 18 -0.62 4.91 -27.18
N CYS A 19 -0.68 5.49 -28.37
CA CYS A 19 -1.58 5.05 -29.42
C CYS A 19 -1.24 3.60 -29.83
N GLY A 20 0.05 3.27 -29.97
CA GLY A 20 0.50 1.90 -30.29
C GLY A 20 0.17 0.87 -29.21
N ILE A 21 0.32 1.20 -27.93
CA ILE A 21 0.02 0.30 -26.81
C ILE A 21 -1.49 0.10 -26.64
N VAL A 22 -2.28 1.17 -26.73
CA VAL A 22 -3.75 1.09 -26.62
C VAL A 22 -4.36 0.39 -27.84
N ILE A 23 -3.85 0.64 -29.05
CA ILE A 23 -4.27 -0.07 -30.28
C ILE A 23 -3.86 -1.55 -30.21
N GLY A 24 -2.67 -1.87 -29.69
CA GLY A 24 -2.23 -3.26 -29.48
C GLY A 24 -3.09 -4.02 -28.46
N GLU A 25 -3.47 -3.37 -27.36
CA GLU A 25 -4.32 -3.98 -26.33
C GLU A 25 -5.78 -4.13 -26.79
N THR A 26 -6.33 -3.14 -27.49
CA THR A 26 -7.72 -3.18 -28.01
C THR A 26 -7.87 -4.12 -29.22
N ALA A 27 -6.87 -4.24 -30.09
CA ALA A 27 -6.89 -5.20 -31.20
C ALA A 27 -6.97 -6.65 -30.71
N THR A 28 -6.45 -6.92 -29.51
CA THR A 28 -6.49 -8.26 -28.91
C THR A 28 -7.80 -8.54 -28.15
N PHE A 29 -8.69 -7.56 -28.01
CA PHE A 29 -10.07 -7.73 -27.51
C PHE A 29 -11.08 -8.01 -28.64
N VAL A 30 -10.78 -7.59 -29.88
CA VAL A 30 -11.71 -7.69 -31.03
C VAL A 30 -11.68 -9.05 -31.74
N SER A 31 -10.68 -9.92 -31.48
CA SER A 31 -10.64 -11.26 -32.07
C SER A 31 -10.56 -12.38 -31.01
N PRO A 32 -11.72 -12.93 -30.57
CA PRO A 32 -11.75 -14.14 -29.75
C PRO A 32 -11.80 -15.43 -30.59
N HIS A 33 -11.54 -15.40 -31.91
CA HIS A 33 -11.78 -16.54 -32.80
C HIS A 33 -10.55 -17.35 -33.23
N GLY A 34 -9.34 -17.00 -32.78
CA GLY A 34 -8.10 -17.65 -33.22
C GLY A 34 -7.51 -18.73 -32.30
N LEU A 35 -8.10 -19.00 -31.12
CA LEU A 35 -7.45 -19.84 -30.10
C LEU A 35 -8.30 -21.05 -29.66
N THR A 36 -8.98 -21.71 -30.61
CA THR A 36 -9.73 -22.95 -30.37
C THR A 36 -8.89 -24.22 -30.53
N PHE A 37 -7.59 -24.13 -30.84
CA PHE A 37 -6.74 -25.28 -31.15
C PHE A 37 -6.17 -26.03 -29.93
N LEU A 38 -6.20 -25.47 -28.72
CA LEU A 38 -5.76 -26.16 -27.50
C LEU A 38 -6.95 -26.46 -26.60
N SER A 39 -7.70 -27.51 -26.95
CA SER A 39 -8.81 -28.03 -26.16
C SER A 39 -8.30 -28.70 -24.87
N ASN A 40 -8.02 -27.89 -23.84
CA ASN A 40 -8.04 -28.24 -22.42
C ASN A 40 -8.54 -26.99 -21.66
N GLY A 41 -9.86 -26.79 -21.71
CA GLY A 41 -10.54 -25.50 -21.54
C GLY A 41 -10.40 -24.79 -20.18
N GLU A 42 -9.87 -25.43 -19.15
CA GLU A 42 -9.72 -24.86 -17.80
C GLU A 42 -8.43 -24.02 -17.67
N TRP A 43 -7.29 -24.57 -18.06
CA TRP A 43 -5.98 -23.90 -17.96
C TRP A 43 -5.89 -22.64 -18.82
N ILE A 44 -6.54 -22.65 -19.98
CA ILE A 44 -6.64 -21.48 -20.85
C ILE A 44 -7.47 -20.37 -20.21
N ARG A 45 -8.56 -20.71 -19.50
CA ARG A 45 -9.35 -19.73 -18.73
C ARG A 45 -8.51 -19.09 -17.63
N TYR A 46 -7.68 -19.86 -16.91
CA TYR A 46 -6.75 -19.29 -15.92
C TYR A 46 -5.68 -18.40 -16.55
N LEU A 47 -5.13 -18.75 -17.72
CA LEU A 47 -4.20 -17.89 -18.47
C LEU A 47 -4.87 -16.61 -19.00
N LEU A 48 -6.17 -16.67 -19.32
CA LEU A 48 -6.99 -15.51 -19.66
C LEU A 48 -7.22 -14.58 -18.45
N ILE A 49 -7.39 -15.12 -17.24
CA ILE A 49 -7.45 -14.32 -15.99
C ILE A 49 -6.08 -13.70 -15.68
N ALA A 50 -4.98 -14.42 -15.86
CA ALA A 50 -3.63 -13.86 -15.72
C ALA A 50 -3.36 -12.72 -16.73
N ARG A 51 -3.98 -12.78 -17.91
CA ARG A 51 -3.98 -11.68 -18.87
C ARG A 51 -4.73 -10.46 -18.33
N MET A 52 -5.76 -10.63 -17.51
CA MET A 52 -6.43 -9.52 -16.82
C MET A 52 -5.54 -8.83 -15.77
N LEU A 53 -4.57 -9.53 -15.17
CA LEU A 53 -3.56 -8.89 -14.30
C LEU A 53 -2.71 -7.85 -15.05
N ARG A 54 -2.64 -7.91 -16.39
CA ARG A 54 -2.01 -6.84 -17.19
C ARG A 54 -2.77 -5.52 -17.09
N LEU A 55 -4.07 -5.51 -16.76
CA LEU A 55 -4.81 -4.27 -16.47
C LEU A 55 -4.26 -3.54 -15.22
N ILE A 56 -3.59 -4.23 -14.30
CA ILE A 56 -2.87 -3.57 -13.19
C ILE A 56 -1.74 -2.69 -13.74
N ARG A 57 -1.10 -3.09 -14.86
CA ARG A 57 -0.07 -2.26 -15.54
C ARG A 57 -0.67 -1.01 -16.17
N LEU A 58 -1.90 -1.10 -16.70
CA LEU A 58 -2.64 0.06 -17.18
C LEU A 58 -2.95 1.03 -16.01
N LEU A 59 -3.33 0.49 -14.84
CA LEU A 59 -3.57 1.28 -13.64
C LEU A 59 -2.30 1.96 -13.14
N LEU A 60 -1.15 1.29 -13.18
CA LEU A 60 0.17 1.84 -12.86
C LEU A 60 0.62 2.98 -13.80
N HIS A 61 0.03 3.09 -14.99
CA HIS A 61 0.36 4.15 -15.92
C HIS A 61 -0.23 5.50 -15.51
N VAL A 62 -1.41 5.49 -14.90
CA VAL A 62 -2.06 6.71 -14.42
C VAL A 62 -1.25 7.22 -13.22
N GLN A 63 -0.69 8.43 -13.34
CA GLN A 63 0.16 9.02 -12.29
C GLN A 63 -0.49 9.02 -10.90
N ARG A 64 -1.82 9.16 -10.81
CA ARG A 64 -2.57 9.08 -9.55
C ARG A 64 -2.50 7.70 -8.91
N TYR A 65 -2.77 6.62 -9.66
CA TYR A 65 -2.76 5.25 -9.12
C TYR A 65 -1.36 4.68 -8.95
N ARG A 66 -0.36 5.18 -9.70
CA ARG A 66 1.04 4.76 -9.55
C ARG A 66 1.55 4.93 -8.13
N ALA A 67 1.21 6.06 -7.49
CA ALA A 67 1.61 6.32 -6.09
C ALA A 67 0.96 5.30 -5.15
N PHE A 68 -0.36 5.11 -5.22
CA PHE A 68 -1.08 4.15 -4.37
C PHE A 68 -0.56 2.71 -4.51
N VAL A 69 -0.36 2.25 -5.75
CA VAL A 69 0.10 0.88 -5.99
C VAL A 69 1.56 0.71 -5.56
N ALA A 70 2.42 1.72 -5.77
CA ALA A 70 3.80 1.69 -5.30
C ALA A 70 3.84 1.60 -3.77
N THR A 71 3.08 2.44 -3.05
CA THR A 71 2.99 2.38 -1.58
C THR A 71 2.48 1.03 -1.10
N PHE A 72 1.45 0.47 -1.75
CA PHE A 72 0.94 -0.87 -1.42
C PHE A 72 2.02 -1.95 -1.53
N PHE A 73 2.77 -1.99 -2.64
CA PHE A 73 3.87 -2.95 -2.80
C PHE A 73 5.05 -2.70 -1.86
N THR A 74 5.29 -1.45 -1.44
CA THR A 74 6.30 -1.10 -0.44
C THR A 74 5.88 -1.56 0.98
N LEU A 75 4.58 -1.60 1.28
CA LEU A 75 4.06 -2.05 2.57
C LEU A 75 4.04 -3.58 2.72
N ILE A 76 3.94 -4.33 1.61
CA ILE A 76 3.91 -5.81 1.63
C ILE A 76 5.14 -6.40 2.35
N PRO A 77 6.39 -6.04 2.03
CA PRO A 77 7.57 -6.53 2.74
C PRO A 77 7.54 -6.29 4.25
N SER A 78 7.02 -5.14 4.68
CA SER A 78 6.90 -4.80 6.10
C SER A 78 5.87 -5.67 6.83
N LEU A 79 4.83 -6.15 6.12
CA LEU A 79 3.79 -7.01 6.69
C LEU A 79 4.12 -8.51 6.62
N MET A 80 5.02 -8.92 5.73
CA MET A 80 5.45 -10.32 5.57
C MET A 80 5.87 -11.02 6.86
N PRO A 81 6.69 -10.45 7.77
CA PRO A 81 7.06 -11.15 9.00
C PRO A 81 5.84 -11.47 9.89
N TYR A 82 4.88 -10.55 9.97
CA TYR A 82 3.67 -10.71 10.78
C TYR A 82 2.70 -11.74 10.18
N LEU A 83 2.50 -11.67 8.85
CA LEU A 83 1.74 -12.68 8.13
C LEU A 83 2.39 -14.06 8.24
N GLY A 84 3.73 -14.12 8.26
CA GLY A 84 4.49 -15.33 8.50
C GLY A 84 4.22 -15.94 9.88
N ILE A 85 4.13 -15.12 10.94
CA ILE A 85 3.77 -15.60 12.28
C ILE A 85 2.35 -16.17 12.30
N ILE A 86 1.37 -15.47 11.72
CA ILE A 86 -0.01 -15.96 11.59
C ILE A 86 -0.02 -17.30 10.83
N PHE A 87 0.72 -17.38 9.72
CA PHE A 87 0.82 -18.59 8.92
C PHE A 87 1.43 -19.76 9.72
N CYS A 88 2.49 -19.53 10.48
CA CYS A 88 3.08 -20.55 11.36
C CYS A 88 2.07 -21.06 12.40
N VAL A 89 1.31 -20.16 13.04
CA VAL A 89 0.26 -20.55 13.99
C VAL A 89 -0.84 -21.35 13.30
N MET A 90 -1.25 -20.95 12.09
CA MET A 90 -2.19 -21.74 11.28
C MET A 90 -1.65 -23.14 10.95
N CYS A 91 -0.37 -23.30 10.63
CA CYS A 91 0.23 -24.62 10.37
C CYS A 91 0.19 -25.53 11.61
N ILE A 92 0.48 -24.98 12.80
CA ILE A 92 0.40 -25.71 14.07
C ILE A 92 -1.05 -26.15 14.33
N TYR A 93 -1.99 -25.21 14.26
CA TYR A 93 -3.41 -25.51 14.44
C TYR A 93 -3.93 -26.48 13.39
N CYS A 94 -3.50 -26.39 12.13
CA CYS A 94 -3.91 -27.32 11.08
C CYS A 94 -3.47 -28.74 11.41
N SER A 95 -2.22 -28.90 11.82
CA SER A 95 -1.68 -30.20 12.23
C SER A 95 -2.45 -30.80 13.41
N LEU A 96 -2.81 -29.98 14.40
CA LEU A 96 -3.65 -30.40 15.53
C LEU A 96 -5.08 -30.73 15.09
N GLY A 97 -5.67 -29.90 14.24
CA GLY A 97 -7.02 -30.06 13.74
C GLY A 97 -7.18 -31.35 12.93
N VAL A 98 -6.22 -31.67 12.06
CA VAL A 98 -6.22 -32.93 11.31
C VAL A 98 -6.06 -34.14 12.23
N GLN A 99 -5.23 -34.05 13.27
CA GLN A 99 -5.05 -35.15 14.23
C GLN A 99 -6.28 -35.40 15.10
N ILE A 100 -6.98 -34.34 15.52
CA ILE A 100 -8.13 -34.44 16.44
C ILE A 100 -9.44 -34.67 15.67
N PHE A 101 -9.60 -34.00 14.52
CA PHE A 101 -10.86 -33.93 13.77
C PHE A 101 -10.81 -34.59 12.38
N GLY A 102 -9.71 -35.26 12.05
CA GLY A 102 -9.53 -35.94 10.78
C GLY A 102 -10.55 -37.06 10.55
N GLY A 103 -11.21 -37.04 9.40
CA GLY A 103 -12.15 -38.08 8.98
C GLY A 103 -13.49 -38.05 9.73
N ILE A 104 -13.81 -36.98 10.44
CA ILE A 104 -15.12 -36.86 11.12
C ILE A 104 -16.19 -36.27 10.19
N VAL A 105 -15.80 -35.37 9.29
CA VAL A 105 -16.69 -34.73 8.31
C VAL A 105 -16.71 -35.58 7.03
N ASN A 106 -17.51 -36.64 7.01
CA ASN A 106 -17.65 -37.52 5.84
C ASN A 106 -19.11 -37.63 5.43
N ALA A 107 -19.36 -37.79 4.13
CA ALA A 107 -20.71 -37.84 3.53
C ALA A 107 -21.60 -39.01 4.03
N GLY A 108 -21.06 -39.95 4.79
CA GLY A 108 -21.79 -41.06 5.41
C GLY A 108 -22.00 -40.93 6.93
N ASN A 109 -21.68 -39.79 7.53
CA ASN A 109 -21.84 -39.59 8.98
C ASN A 109 -23.26 -39.05 9.28
N PRO A 110 -24.15 -39.82 9.93
CA PRO A 110 -25.52 -39.38 10.22
C PRO A 110 -25.57 -38.21 11.22
N LYS A 111 -24.49 -37.95 11.97
CA LYS A 111 -24.40 -36.77 12.86
C LYS A 111 -24.13 -35.47 12.12
N LEU A 112 -23.81 -35.54 10.82
CA LEU A 112 -23.57 -34.39 9.96
C LEU A 112 -24.90 -33.83 9.41
N GLU A 113 -25.89 -34.70 9.20
CA GLU A 113 -27.23 -34.32 8.74
C GLU A 113 -27.91 -33.42 9.79
N GLY A 114 -28.27 -32.20 9.39
CA GLY A 114 -28.89 -31.19 10.26
C GLY A 114 -27.90 -30.34 11.08
N THR A 115 -26.60 -30.41 10.77
CA THR A 115 -25.64 -29.42 11.27
C THR A 115 -25.51 -28.25 10.31
N ASP A 116 -25.23 -27.06 10.85
CA ASP A 116 -25.02 -25.84 10.06
C ASP A 116 -23.90 -26.00 9.01
N LEU A 117 -22.97 -26.95 9.19
CA LEU A 117 -21.95 -27.27 8.16
C LEU A 117 -22.56 -27.86 6.89
N ASN A 118 -23.58 -28.71 7.01
CA ASN A 118 -24.27 -29.29 5.87
C ASN A 118 -25.24 -28.28 5.25
N ASP A 119 -25.97 -27.55 6.10
CA ASP A 119 -27.00 -26.62 5.65
C ASP A 119 -26.44 -25.41 4.89
N ASN A 120 -25.22 -24.98 5.22
CA ASN A 120 -24.51 -23.89 4.55
C ASN A 120 -23.51 -24.35 3.47
N ASP A 121 -23.51 -25.64 3.10
CA ASP A 121 -22.59 -26.23 2.12
C ASP A 121 -21.09 -26.01 2.46
N TYR A 122 -20.76 -26.05 3.75
CA TYR A 122 -19.39 -25.88 4.26
C TYR A 122 -18.64 -27.21 4.39
N LEU A 123 -19.10 -28.26 3.73
CA LEU A 123 -18.49 -29.59 3.78
C LEU A 123 -17.06 -29.60 3.22
N LEU A 124 -16.73 -28.68 2.30
CA LEU A 124 -15.38 -28.49 1.78
C LEU A 124 -14.41 -27.88 2.82
N PHE A 125 -14.94 -27.22 3.86
CA PHE A 125 -14.18 -26.59 4.93
C PHE A 125 -14.09 -27.53 6.13
N ASN A 126 -13.32 -28.60 5.95
CA ASN A 126 -13.10 -29.64 6.94
C ASN A 126 -11.60 -29.83 7.29
N PHE A 127 -11.36 -30.61 8.35
CA PHE A 127 -10.02 -31.02 8.79
C PHE A 127 -9.66 -32.46 8.38
N ASN A 128 -10.26 -33.03 7.33
CA ASN A 128 -9.92 -34.39 6.89
C ASN A 128 -8.52 -34.45 6.28
N ASP A 129 -8.12 -33.41 5.55
CA ASP A 129 -6.82 -33.29 4.90
C ASP A 129 -6.15 -31.98 5.30
N TYR A 130 -4.81 -31.95 5.27
CA TYR A 130 -4.04 -30.75 5.62
C TYR A 130 -4.40 -29.52 4.75
N PRO A 131 -4.54 -29.61 3.41
CA PRO A 131 -4.92 -28.45 2.60
C PRO A 131 -6.33 -27.94 2.93
N ASN A 132 -7.29 -28.85 3.12
CA ASN A 132 -8.66 -28.50 3.51
C ASN A 132 -8.67 -27.85 4.90
N GLY A 133 -7.88 -28.38 5.84
CA GLY A 133 -7.70 -27.80 7.17
C GLY A 133 -7.10 -26.39 7.12
N MET A 134 -6.13 -26.15 6.23
CA MET A 134 -5.54 -24.82 6.04
C MET A 134 -6.57 -23.81 5.49
N VAL A 135 -7.36 -24.19 4.48
CA VAL A 135 -8.44 -23.34 3.95
C VAL A 135 -9.52 -23.10 5.01
N THR A 136 -9.84 -24.11 5.81
CA THR A 136 -10.79 -23.99 6.92
C THR A 136 -10.30 -22.98 7.96
N LEU A 137 -9.03 -23.05 8.37
CA LEU A 137 -8.43 -22.08 9.29
C LEU A 137 -8.35 -20.69 8.70
N PHE A 138 -8.10 -20.57 7.40
CA PHE A 138 -8.17 -19.28 6.71
C PHE A 138 -9.59 -18.69 6.72
N ASN A 139 -10.61 -19.52 6.52
CA ASN A 139 -12.00 -19.09 6.65
C ASN A 139 -12.36 -18.68 8.08
N LEU A 140 -11.88 -19.44 9.08
CA LEU A 140 -12.00 -19.08 10.49
C LEU A 140 -11.30 -17.75 10.80
N LEU A 141 -10.19 -17.45 10.11
CA LEU A 141 -9.45 -16.19 10.22
C LEU A 141 -10.25 -14.99 9.66
N VAL A 142 -10.90 -15.16 8.50
CA VAL A 142 -11.44 -14.04 7.71
C VAL A 142 -12.96 -13.86 7.85
N MET A 143 -13.73 -14.95 7.83
CA MET A 143 -15.19 -14.87 7.71
C MET A 143 -15.91 -14.50 9.02
N GLY A 144 -15.25 -14.60 10.17
CA GLY A 144 -15.85 -14.23 11.46
C GLY A 144 -16.98 -15.14 11.96
N ASN A 145 -17.44 -16.10 11.15
CA ASN A 145 -18.51 -17.06 11.49
C ASN A 145 -17.99 -18.33 12.19
N TRP A 146 -16.91 -18.23 12.97
CA TRP A 146 -16.22 -19.36 13.60
C TRP A 146 -17.11 -20.21 14.53
N GLN A 147 -18.22 -19.62 15.02
CA GLN A 147 -19.19 -20.29 15.86
C GLN A 147 -19.88 -21.46 15.14
N VAL A 148 -20.08 -21.36 13.83
CA VAL A 148 -20.73 -22.41 13.02
C VAL A 148 -19.88 -23.67 12.99
N TRP A 149 -18.59 -23.54 12.69
CA TRP A 149 -17.62 -24.65 12.76
C TRP A 149 -17.53 -25.19 14.18
N MET A 150 -17.41 -24.31 15.17
CA MET A 150 -17.30 -24.71 16.56
C MET A 150 -18.50 -25.55 17.05
N GLN A 151 -19.74 -25.09 16.79
CA GLN A 151 -20.94 -25.81 17.20
C GLN A 151 -21.08 -27.13 16.46
N SER A 152 -20.84 -27.13 15.15
CA SER A 152 -20.92 -28.34 14.35
C SER A 152 -19.87 -29.37 14.80
N TYR A 153 -18.61 -28.98 14.98
CA TYR A 153 -17.57 -29.88 15.47
C TYR A 153 -17.84 -30.43 16.88
N LYS A 154 -18.52 -29.66 17.76
CA LYS A 154 -19.02 -30.19 19.05
C LYS A 154 -20.10 -31.25 18.86
N VAL A 155 -21.03 -31.08 17.93
CA VAL A 155 -22.05 -32.10 17.64
C VAL A 155 -21.40 -33.36 17.06
N LEU A 156 -20.47 -33.19 16.13
CA LEU A 156 -19.77 -34.29 15.46
C LEU A 156 -18.90 -35.11 16.43
N THR A 157 -18.12 -34.45 17.28
CA THR A 157 -17.27 -35.12 18.29
C THR A 157 -18.05 -35.59 19.52
N GLY A 158 -19.20 -34.97 19.81
CA GLY A 158 -20.02 -35.27 21.00
C GLY A 158 -19.40 -34.83 22.32
N THR A 159 -18.27 -34.12 22.32
CA THR A 159 -17.55 -33.69 23.53
C THR A 159 -17.39 -32.17 23.56
N ALA A 160 -17.46 -31.58 24.76
CA ALA A 160 -17.30 -30.13 24.94
C ALA A 160 -15.85 -29.65 24.79
N TRP A 161 -14.87 -30.57 24.79
CA TRP A 161 -13.45 -30.23 24.64
C TRP A 161 -13.13 -29.61 23.27
N SER A 162 -13.94 -29.86 22.23
CA SER A 162 -13.78 -29.23 20.92
C SER A 162 -13.91 -27.71 20.98
N TYR A 163 -14.71 -27.16 21.91
CA TYR A 163 -14.84 -25.72 22.12
C TYR A 163 -13.49 -25.07 22.45
N ALA A 164 -12.66 -25.76 23.24
CA ALA A 164 -11.36 -25.23 23.65
C ALA A 164 -10.46 -24.95 22.43
N TYR A 165 -10.47 -25.82 21.41
CA TYR A 165 -9.68 -25.65 20.19
C TYR A 165 -10.09 -24.40 19.39
N PHE A 166 -11.39 -24.21 19.15
CA PHE A 166 -11.86 -23.07 18.37
C PHE A 166 -11.74 -21.75 19.13
N ILE A 167 -12.02 -21.76 20.43
CA ILE A 167 -11.86 -20.56 21.29
C ILE A 167 -10.39 -20.20 21.40
N SER A 168 -9.48 -21.16 21.62
CA SER A 168 -8.05 -20.87 21.69
C SER A 168 -7.50 -20.33 20.37
N PHE A 169 -7.94 -20.88 19.24
CA PHE A 169 -7.58 -20.36 17.92
C PHE A 169 -8.07 -18.92 17.72
N TYR A 170 -9.31 -18.63 18.09
CA TYR A 170 -9.89 -17.30 18.00
C TYR A 170 -9.12 -16.28 18.85
N LEU A 171 -8.83 -16.61 20.12
CA LEU A 171 -8.11 -15.72 21.02
C LEU A 171 -6.68 -15.45 20.54
N ILE A 172 -5.94 -16.49 20.14
CA ILE A 172 -4.55 -16.33 19.70
C ILE A 172 -4.50 -15.61 18.36
N THR A 173 -5.32 -16.00 17.39
CA THR A 173 -5.15 -15.51 16.02
C THR A 173 -5.93 -14.22 15.77
N ILE A 174 -7.21 -14.16 16.14
CA ILE A 174 -8.06 -12.98 15.89
C ILE A 174 -7.79 -11.88 16.91
N VAL A 175 -7.88 -12.21 18.20
CA VAL A 175 -7.81 -11.20 19.26
C VAL A 175 -6.38 -10.73 19.48
N LEU A 176 -5.38 -11.62 19.41
CA LEU A 176 -3.99 -11.26 19.64
C LEU A 176 -3.25 -10.94 18.33
N LEU A 177 -3.12 -11.89 17.40
CA LEU A 177 -2.26 -11.70 16.23
C LEU A 177 -2.81 -10.67 15.23
N LEU A 178 -4.09 -10.73 14.83
CA LEU A 178 -4.64 -9.73 13.90
C LEU A 178 -4.60 -8.32 14.49
N ASN A 179 -4.92 -8.16 15.78
CA ASN A 179 -4.82 -6.85 16.43
C ASN A 179 -3.37 -6.37 16.53
N LEU A 180 -2.39 -7.27 16.71
CA LEU A 180 -0.97 -6.93 16.66
C LEU A 180 -0.57 -6.45 15.24
N VAL A 181 -1.06 -7.11 14.19
CA VAL A 181 -0.82 -6.65 12.80
C VAL A 181 -1.44 -5.28 12.58
N VAL A 182 -2.68 -5.05 13.02
CA VAL A 182 -3.34 -3.75 12.90
C VAL A 182 -2.56 -2.67 13.65
N ALA A 183 -2.13 -2.94 14.88
CA ALA A 183 -1.32 -2.01 15.67
C ALA A 183 -0.01 -1.64 14.93
N PHE A 184 0.69 -2.64 14.38
CA PHE A 184 1.91 -2.40 13.61
C PHE A 184 1.66 -1.60 12.33
N VAL A 185 0.59 -1.90 11.59
CA VAL A 185 0.21 -1.13 10.39
C VAL A 185 -0.04 0.33 10.75
N LEU A 186 -0.74 0.59 11.85
CA LEU A 186 -0.99 1.94 12.33
C LEU A 186 0.30 2.64 12.74
N GLU A 187 1.20 1.96 13.44
CA GLU A 187 2.50 2.51 13.84
C GLU A 187 3.38 2.85 12.63
N ALA A 188 3.44 1.97 11.63
CA ALA A 188 4.14 2.23 10.37
C ALA A 188 3.52 3.43 9.61
N PHE A 189 2.20 3.57 9.63
CA PHE A 189 1.51 4.69 9.00
C PHE A 189 1.77 6.02 9.72
N PHE A 190 1.75 6.03 11.06
CA PHE A 190 2.07 7.22 11.84
C PHE A 190 3.52 7.65 11.68
N ALA A 191 4.46 6.69 11.66
CA ALA A 191 5.87 6.99 11.42
C ALA A 191 6.08 7.68 10.06
N GLU A 192 5.41 7.24 9.00
CA GLU A 192 5.50 7.87 7.67
C GLU A 192 4.88 9.29 7.68
N MET A 193 3.75 9.48 8.37
CA MET A 193 3.11 10.80 8.49
C MET A 193 3.96 11.81 9.27
N ASP A 194 4.65 11.36 10.33
CA ASP A 194 5.52 12.20 11.14
C ASP A 194 6.74 12.67 10.34
N LEU A 195 7.31 11.79 9.51
CA LEU A 195 8.42 12.13 8.60
C LEU A 195 8.01 13.18 7.56
N GLU A 196 6.88 13.00 6.88
CA GLU A 196 6.39 13.99 5.92
C GLU A 196 6.10 15.36 6.55
N THR A 197 5.67 15.36 7.81
CA THR A 197 5.39 16.61 8.55
C THR A 197 6.68 17.31 8.95
N SER A 198 7.70 16.56 9.39
CA SER A 198 9.03 17.10 9.72
C SER A 198 9.72 17.70 8.49
N GLU A 199 9.70 17.02 7.34
CA GLU A 199 10.29 17.56 6.09
C GLU A 199 9.63 18.88 5.65
N LYS A 200 8.30 18.98 5.76
CA LYS A 200 7.58 20.22 5.45
C LYS A 200 7.94 21.37 6.41
N CYS A 201 8.16 21.06 7.68
CA CYS A 201 8.59 22.04 8.68
C CYS A 201 10.03 22.51 8.44
N GLU A 202 10.96 21.60 8.13
CA GLU A 202 12.35 21.93 7.79
C GLU A 202 12.44 22.77 6.51
N ASP A 203 11.65 22.44 5.49
CA ASP A 203 11.55 23.25 4.27
C ASP A 203 11.00 24.65 4.53
N ALA A 204 10.06 24.79 5.48
CA ALA A 204 9.52 26.08 5.88
C ALA A 204 10.57 26.91 6.65
N VAL A 205 11.29 26.30 7.59
CA VAL A 205 12.33 26.97 8.37
C VAL A 205 13.53 27.35 7.49
N GLY A 206 13.97 26.47 6.59
CA GLY A 206 15.09 26.74 5.67
C GLY A 206 14.79 27.84 4.65
N LYS A 207 13.53 27.96 4.21
CA LYS A 207 13.08 29.09 3.38
C LYS A 207 13.07 30.39 4.17
N ASP A 208 12.62 30.37 5.42
CA ASP A 208 12.56 31.57 6.27
C ASP A 208 13.97 32.06 6.65
N GLU A 209 14.90 31.15 6.97
CA GLU A 209 16.32 31.46 7.17
C GLU A 209 16.97 32.03 5.89
N SER A 210 16.78 31.39 4.73
CA SER A 210 17.32 31.88 3.46
C SER A 210 16.76 33.26 3.06
N GLN A 211 15.49 33.55 3.41
CA GLN A 211 14.87 34.85 3.17
C GLN A 211 15.37 35.91 4.16
N LYS A 212 15.63 35.53 5.42
CA LYS A 212 16.20 36.38 6.47
C LYS A 212 17.66 36.74 6.18
N ASP A 213 18.46 35.80 5.69
CA ASP A 213 19.83 36.05 5.23
C ASP A 213 19.87 36.90 3.94
N ARG A 214 18.96 36.67 3.00
CA ARG A 214 18.77 37.59 1.86
C ARG A 214 18.40 39.00 2.32
N ARG A 215 17.49 39.15 3.29
CA ARG A 215 17.14 40.46 3.88
C ARG A 215 18.33 41.12 4.58
N ARG A 216 19.16 40.37 5.30
CA ARG A 216 20.40 40.88 5.93
C ARG A 216 21.44 41.32 4.90
N ASN A 217 21.66 40.56 3.82
CA ASN A 217 22.58 40.93 2.74
C ASN A 217 22.08 42.06 1.82
N VAL A 218 20.76 42.23 1.70
CA VAL A 218 20.17 43.40 1.02
C VAL A 218 20.31 44.66 1.89
N GLY A 219 20.26 44.52 3.23
CA GLY A 219 20.43 45.64 4.18
C GLY A 219 21.85 46.22 4.26
N THR A 220 22.89 45.46 3.91
CA THR A 220 24.29 45.94 3.95
C THR A 220 24.71 46.75 2.73
N LYS A 221 23.91 46.80 1.65
CA LYS A 221 24.24 47.60 0.45
C LYS A 221 23.89 49.09 0.53
N THR A 222 23.26 49.57 1.60
CA THR A 222 22.72 50.95 1.64
C THR A 222 23.39 51.90 2.63
N ARG A 223 24.53 51.52 3.23
CA ARG A 223 25.34 52.51 3.97
C ARG A 223 26.19 53.36 3.01
N SER A 224 26.74 52.76 1.95
CA SER A 224 27.50 53.49 0.93
C SER A 224 26.62 54.47 0.13
N GLN A 225 25.40 54.07 -0.25
CA GLN A 225 24.49 54.94 -1.02
C GLN A 225 23.90 56.10 -0.22
N ARG A 226 23.65 55.93 1.10
CA ARG A 226 23.24 57.06 1.96
C ARG A 226 24.38 58.03 2.23
N VAL A 227 25.62 57.51 2.35
CA VAL A 227 26.80 58.34 2.56
C VAL A 227 27.12 59.14 1.30
N ASP A 228 27.04 58.55 0.10
CA ASP A 228 27.24 59.29 -1.17
C ASP A 228 26.17 60.36 -1.42
N MET A 229 24.91 60.07 -1.08
CA MET A 229 23.82 61.04 -1.21
C MET A 229 23.98 62.21 -0.22
N LEU A 230 24.50 61.97 0.99
CA LEU A 230 24.82 63.01 1.98
C LEU A 230 26.06 63.81 1.59
N LEU A 231 27.10 63.16 1.05
CA LEU A 231 28.33 63.81 0.58
C LEU A 231 28.05 64.79 -0.57
N HIS A 232 27.23 64.39 -1.54
CA HIS A 232 26.81 65.28 -2.63
C HIS A 232 25.99 66.48 -2.15
N HIS A 233 25.19 66.34 -1.08
CA HIS A 233 24.42 67.44 -0.51
C HIS A 233 25.27 68.39 0.36
N MET A 234 26.33 67.90 1.01
CA MET A 234 27.25 68.77 1.76
C MET A 234 28.23 69.51 0.83
N LEU A 235 28.68 68.87 -0.25
CA LEU A 235 29.58 69.51 -1.24
C LEU A 235 28.88 70.61 -2.06
N SER A 236 27.58 70.47 -2.35
CA SER A 236 26.82 71.51 -3.06
C SER A 236 26.47 72.71 -2.17
N ALA A 237 26.30 72.50 -0.87
CA ALA A 237 26.04 73.58 0.09
C ALA A 237 27.27 74.46 0.35
N ASP A 238 28.49 73.92 0.21
CA ASP A 238 29.74 74.69 0.34
C ASP A 238 30.14 75.40 -0.96
N LEU A 239 29.86 74.83 -2.14
CA LEU A 239 30.08 75.52 -3.42
C LEU A 239 29.10 76.68 -3.68
N GLY A 240 27.89 76.64 -3.09
CA GLY A 240 26.95 77.77 -3.13
C GLY A 240 27.34 78.94 -2.23
N LYS A 241 28.22 78.73 -1.23
CA LYS A 241 28.70 79.79 -0.33
C LYS A 241 29.94 80.51 -0.84
N THR A 242 30.72 79.90 -1.73
CA THR A 242 31.91 80.53 -2.31
C THR A 242 31.62 81.49 -3.46
N GLU A 243 30.44 81.45 -4.09
CA GLU A 243 30.05 82.44 -5.11
C GLU A 243 29.45 83.75 -4.55
N CYS A 244 29.18 83.84 -3.24
CA CYS A 244 28.71 85.09 -2.61
C CYS A 244 29.79 85.85 -1.82
N THR A 245 31.05 85.39 -1.85
CA THR A 245 32.14 86.05 -1.11
C THR A 245 33.42 86.08 -1.92
N SER A 246 33.45 86.92 -2.95
CA SER A 246 34.65 87.54 -3.51
C SER A 246 34.19 88.81 -4.25
N PRO A 247 35.00 89.87 -4.21
CA PRO A 247 34.61 91.22 -3.81
C PRO A 247 33.75 92.02 -4.81
#